data_AF-A0AAN0LY04-F1
#
_entry.id   AF-A0AAN0LY04-F1
#
_cell.length_a   1.000
_cell.length_b   1.000
_cell.length_c   1.000
_cell.angle_alpha   90.00
_cell.angle_beta   90.00
_cell.angle_gamma   90.00
#
_symmetry.space_group_name_H-M   'P 1'
#
loop_
_entity.id
_entity.type
_entity.pdbx_description
1 polymer ?
#
loop_
_entity_poly.entity_id
_entity_poly.type
_entity_poly.pdbx_seq_one_letter_code
_entity_poly.pdbx_strand_id
1 'polypeptide(L)' 'MPAHKKGYTDVLIIDNGVKAHVEIERALSYGMRVVVVDHHIIEEPLPIEAFLHPDVCEPYALHRCVQRV' A
#
# COMPACT_ATOMS: atom_id res chain seq x y z
N MET A 1 -15.87 15.79 -7.62
CA MET A 1 -14.50 16.11 -8.08
C MET A 1 -13.52 15.12 -7.48
N PRO A 2 -12.58 14.54 -8.27
CA PRO A 2 -11.52 13.65 -7.77
C PRO A 2 -10.61 14.34 -6.75
N ALA A 3 -9.97 13.57 -5.86
CA ALA A 3 -9.08 14.08 -4.80
C ALA A 3 -7.90 14.89 -5.38
N HIS A 4 -7.20 14.41 -6.41
CA HIS A 4 -6.09 15.17 -7.00
C HIS A 4 -6.52 16.58 -7.49
N LYS A 5 -7.77 16.73 -7.98
CA LYS A 5 -8.29 18.05 -8.40
C LYS A 5 -8.61 18.98 -7.23
N LYS A 6 -8.71 18.45 -6.01
CA LYS A 6 -8.87 19.22 -4.78
C LYS A 6 -7.51 19.61 -4.15
N GLY A 7 -6.39 19.24 -4.78
CA GLY A 7 -5.05 19.56 -4.29
C GLY A 7 -4.46 18.54 -3.31
N TYR A 8 -5.10 17.38 -3.13
CA TYR A 8 -4.47 16.28 -2.39
C TYR A 8 -3.29 15.72 -3.19
N THR A 9 -2.16 15.55 -2.54
CA THR A 9 -0.89 15.10 -3.12
C THR A 9 -0.52 13.67 -2.74
N ASP A 10 -1.21 13.11 -1.76
CA ASP A 10 -0.83 11.87 -1.09
C ASP A 10 -2.02 10.93 -0.95
N VAL A 11 -1.74 9.62 -1.08
CA VAL A 11 -2.68 8.53 -0.82
C VAL A 11 -2.03 7.59 0.20
N LEU A 12 -2.72 7.39 1.33
CA LEU A 12 -2.37 6.36 2.31
C LEU A 12 -3.45 5.29 2.26
N ILE A 13 -3.08 4.09 1.85
CA ILE A 13 -3.97 2.92 1.82
C ILE A 13 -3.64 2.06 3.02
N ILE A 14 -4.67 1.77 3.82
CA ILE A 14 -4.55 0.94 5.03
C ILE A 14 -5.39 -0.31 4.82
N ASP A 15 -4.83 -1.47 5.15
CA ASP A 15 -5.50 -2.77 5.19
C ASP A 15 -5.94 -3.35 3.83
N ASN A 16 -5.81 -2.60 2.73
CA ASN A 16 -6.37 -3.00 1.43
C ASN A 16 -5.50 -2.57 0.23
N GLY A 17 -4.19 -2.43 0.42
CA GLY A 17 -3.29 -1.91 -0.61
C GLY A 17 -2.56 -2.97 -1.42
N VAL A 18 -2.34 -4.19 -0.92
CA VAL A 18 -1.53 -5.21 -1.62
C VAL A 18 -2.16 -5.75 -2.91
N LYS A 19 -3.47 -5.56 -3.09
CA LYS A 19 -4.19 -5.95 -4.31
C LYS A 19 -4.61 -4.77 -5.20
N ALA A 20 -4.32 -3.54 -4.78
CA ALA A 20 -4.86 -2.32 -5.39
C ALA A 20 -4.01 -1.80 -6.58
N HIS A 21 -3.54 -2.69 -7.46
CA HIS A 21 -2.59 -2.33 -8.53
C HIS A 21 -3.13 -1.22 -9.44
N VAL A 22 -4.36 -1.35 -9.92
CA VAL A 22 -5.00 -0.41 -10.85
C VAL A 22 -5.18 0.97 -10.20
N GLU A 23 -5.60 1.00 -8.94
CA GLU A 23 -5.83 2.22 -8.18
C GLU A 23 -4.52 2.94 -7.88
N ILE A 24 -3.48 2.18 -7.52
CA ILE A 24 -2.13 2.68 -7.25
C ILE A 24 -1.54 3.31 -8.51
N GLU A 25 -1.55 2.60 -9.64
CA GLU A 25 -1.06 3.12 -10.93
C GLU A 25 -1.80 4.39 -11.33
N ARG A 26 -3.11 4.42 -11.13
CA ARG A 26 -3.92 5.60 -11.44
C ARG A 26 -3.56 6.79 -10.56
N ALA A 27 -3.34 6.60 -9.26
CA ALA A 27 -2.92 7.66 -8.36
C ALA A 27 -1.52 8.20 -8.74
N LEU A 28 -0.58 7.30 -9.02
CA LEU A 28 0.76 7.66 -9.50
C LEU A 28 0.70 8.43 -10.83
N SER A 29 -0.19 8.06 -11.75
CA SER A 29 -0.39 8.78 -13.02
C SER A 29 -0.87 10.23 -12.84
N TYR A 30 -1.47 10.54 -11.70
CA TYR A 30 -1.85 11.91 -11.32
C TYR A 30 -0.73 12.67 -10.60
N GLY A 31 0.46 12.08 -10.48
CA GLY A 31 1.59 12.65 -9.75
C GLY A 31 1.43 12.61 -8.23
N MET A 32 0.53 11.76 -7.72
CA MET A 32 0.34 11.59 -6.27
C MET A 32 1.38 10.62 -5.72
N ARG A 33 1.78 10.82 -4.46
CA ARG A 33 2.56 9.82 -3.71
C ARG A 33 1.62 8.79 -3.11
N VAL A 34 2.01 7.52 -3.15
CA VAL A 34 1.20 6.42 -2.63
C VAL A 34 1.99 5.64 -1.60
N VAL A 35 1.38 5.44 -0.43
CA VAL A 35 1.91 4.61 0.67
C VAL A 35 0.90 3.52 0.97
N VAL A 36 1.38 2.29 1.11
CA VAL A 36 0.55 1.14 1.51
C VAL A 36 1.00 0.63 2.87
N VAL A 37 0.03 0.43 3.77
CA VAL A 37 0.20 -0.27 5.05
C VAL A 37 -0.78 -1.44 5.05
N ASP A 38 -0.27 -2.66 5.05
CA ASP A 38 -1.11 -3.85 4.86
C ASP A 38 -0.50 -5.08 5.56
N HIS A 39 -1.27 -6.14 5.67
CA HIS A 39 -0.87 -7.43 6.24
C HIS A 39 -1.40 -8.64 5.45
N HIS A 40 -2.12 -8.41 4.35
CA HIS A 40 -2.60 -9.47 3.46
C HIS A 40 -1.48 -10.04 2.58
N ILE A 41 -1.69 -11.26 2.09
CA ILE A 41 -0.72 -11.98 1.24
C ILE A 41 -0.31 -11.13 0.02
N ILE A 42 1.00 -10.95 -0.14
CA ILE A 42 1.60 -10.29 -1.32
C ILE A 42 1.66 -11.31 -2.46
N GLU A 43 0.85 -11.11 -3.49
CA GLU A 43 0.86 -11.95 -4.70
C GLU A 43 1.80 -11.37 -5.76
N GLU A 44 1.82 -10.04 -5.91
CA GLU A 44 2.59 -9.32 -6.91
C GLU A 44 3.25 -8.07 -6.30
N PRO A 45 4.42 -7.62 -6.82
CA PRO A 45 5.06 -6.41 -6.34
C PRO A 45 4.24 -5.15 -6.68
N LEU A 46 4.27 -4.17 -5.78
CA LEU A 46 3.62 -2.87 -5.97
C LEU A 46 4.61 -1.82 -6.50
N PRO A 47 4.21 -0.95 -7.45
CA PRO A 47 5.08 0.11 -7.98
C PRO A 47 5.11 1.35 -7.08
N ILE A 48 5.40 1.18 -5.79
CA ILE A 48 5.38 2.27 -4.78
C ILE A 48 6.71 2.40 -4.06
N GLU A 49 7.05 3.62 -3.64
CA GLU A 49 8.30 3.91 -2.92
C GLU A 49 8.24 3.54 -1.44
N ALA A 50 7.05 3.52 -0.85
CA ALA A 50 6.86 3.28 0.58
C ALA A 50 5.78 2.22 0.82
N PHE A 51 6.20 1.10 1.40
CA PHE A 51 5.37 -0.05 1.71
C PHE A 51 5.71 -0.57 3.10
N LEU A 52 4.70 -0.66 3.97
CA LEU A 52 4.82 -1.22 5.31
C LEU A 52 4.00 -2.51 5.35
N HIS A 53 4.70 -3.64 5.46
CA HIS A 53 4.10 -4.96 5.55
C HIS A 53 4.92 -5.87 6.48
N PRO A 54 4.29 -6.73 7.30
CA PRO A 54 5.01 -7.65 8.19
C PRO A 54 6.08 -8.45 7.45
N ASP A 55 5.76 -9.06 6.31
CA ASP A 55 6.68 -9.90 5.54
C ASP A 55 7.93 -9.18 5.00
N VAL A 56 7.93 -7.83 4.97
CA VAL A 56 9.10 -7.03 4.55
C VAL A 56 9.80 -6.32 5.71
N CYS A 57 9.32 -6.54 6.95
CA CYS A 57 9.75 -5.84 8.17
C CYS A 57 10.30 -6.80 9.25
N GLU A 58 11.25 -7.67 8.90
CA GLU A 58 11.93 -8.49 9.93
C GLU A 58 12.80 -7.64 10.87
N PRO A 59 12.84 -7.90 12.20
CA PRO A 59 12.26 -9.05 12.92
C PRO A 59 10.80 -8.85 13.39
N TYR A 60 10.17 -7.71 13.12
CA TYR A 60 8.86 -7.31 13.68
C TYR A 60 7.70 -8.25 13.27
N ALA A 61 7.88 -8.96 12.15
CA ALA A 61 6.98 -10.00 11.63
C ALA A 61 6.70 -11.14 12.62
N LEU A 62 7.61 -11.40 13.58
CA LEU A 62 7.50 -12.53 14.50
C LEU A 62 6.47 -12.32 15.61
N HIS A 63 5.97 -11.09 15.83
CA HIS A 63 5.27 -10.77 17.07
C HIS A 63 3.75 -10.65 16.96
N ARG A 64 3.15 -10.31 15.81
CA ARG A 64 1.68 -10.16 15.69
C ARG A 64 1.09 -10.33 14.27
N CYS A 65 -0.11 -10.93 14.26
CA CYS A 65 -1.15 -10.97 13.22
C CYS A 65 -0.90 -11.73 11.91
N VAL A 66 0.16 -12.53 11.78
CA VAL A 66 0.20 -13.59 10.77
C VAL A 66 -0.37 -14.86 11.40
N GLN A 67 -1.70 -14.98 11.42
CA GLN A 67 -2.29 -16.31 11.59
C GLN A 67 -1.95 -17.08 10.31
N ARG A 68 -0.89 -17.91 10.37
CA ARG A 68 -0.68 -18.98 9.40
C ARG A 68 -1.89 -19.91 9.52
N VAL A 69 -2.87 -19.72 8.64
CA VAL A 69 -3.95 -20.68 8.35
C VAL A 69 -3.57 -21.48 7.13
#